data_AF-A0A498G0N4-F1
#
_entry.id   AF-A0A498G0N4-F1
#
_cell.length_a   1.000
_cell.length_b   1.000
_cell.length_c   1.000
_cell.angle_alpha   90.00
_cell.angle_beta   90.00
_cell.angle_gamma   90.00
#
_symmetry.space_group_name_H-M   'P 1'
#
loop_
_entity.id
_entity.type
_entity.pdbx_description
1 polymer ?
#
loop_
_entity_poly.entity_id
_entity_poly.type
_entity_poly.pdbx_seq_one_letter_code
_entity_poly.pdbx_strand_id
1 'polypeptide(L)'
;MKEPLRLPVPAIFAVVAGVSILAAELTNYDLSGNGQQVLSTLASIQAAVFAIVFSVVILGIQLSTSRYSTRLADLFRSDGAYKKTVGVFAASLAVDIIGLLAFTHVSLFTLRLLTSVALGLAAASFALLYFFVDRTLEQTTPEGIIKRVKQELTPSQIIADAEDADNDPSETDPFLVPVSIVRSAIDDRDVPAATRALNVIDNQVEELLKQLSTDQVEEDTPVGDSLEELCTNRLPSAGEKSVNEDLEEAGSEAVDTLSSIGSNSVEQELEPVAIHSSQGLGKLVSNVDFSTTGENVRKEAIDEAGEVLKEAAESQLWDTAGTGTRILGWRAAQSVVTRGPTERRKLPYTSLSLKYIPEVFEEVVEGAPDEADSLDLFRRASRREEDDWTSPEEWALWSCYASMAEITSAFIRYEVQHGEEIVDWSSAGSGWTKCISTLEESGYDEMLRQWLGTILYLEYIESEVDNQLMSSFRAAARYDVSEDLMEQTIDGILSEDLDVQSRIDSLPGQIDPVEFPRTGPTVPPISDPDYPFEEWLGLHKEIYLDRAKGSGMYAEIEVERGDNGQGDDDGDTDS
;
A
#
# COMPACT_ATOMS: atom_id res chain seq x y z
N MET A 1 27.44 21.37 -5.50
CA MET A 1 27.42 22.08 -6.80
C MET A 1 26.75 23.43 -6.58
N LYS A 2 27.32 24.49 -7.16
CA LYS A 2 27.10 25.91 -6.82
C LYS A 2 25.62 26.32 -6.91
N GLU A 3 25.14 27.06 -5.91
CA GLU A 3 23.83 27.71 -5.91
C GLU A 3 23.60 28.48 -7.23
N PRO A 4 22.41 28.37 -7.85
CA PRO A 4 22.10 29.15 -9.04
C PRO A 4 22.08 30.63 -8.68
N LEU A 5 22.80 31.46 -9.46
CA LEU A 5 22.83 32.91 -9.27
C LEU A 5 21.40 33.47 -9.29
N ARG A 6 20.86 33.77 -8.10
CA ARG A 6 19.62 34.53 -7.90
C ARG A 6 19.87 36.02 -8.17
N LEU A 7 20.43 36.39 -9.32
CA LEU A 7 20.46 37.81 -9.68
C LEU A 7 19.06 38.24 -10.14
N PRO A 8 18.46 39.27 -9.51
CA PRO A 8 17.22 39.83 -10.01
C PRO A 8 17.49 40.44 -11.40
N VAL A 9 16.55 40.29 -12.34
CA VAL A 9 16.66 40.79 -13.73
C VAL A 9 17.22 42.23 -13.81
N PRO A 10 16.79 43.19 -12.97
CA PRO A 10 17.36 44.55 -12.96
C PRO A 10 18.87 44.60 -12.70
N ALA A 11 19.43 43.69 -11.92
CA ALA A 11 20.86 43.65 -11.63
C ALA A 11 21.69 43.16 -12.83
N ILE A 12 21.14 42.26 -13.66
CA ILE A 12 21.77 41.86 -14.93
C ILE A 12 21.86 43.07 -15.86
N PHE A 13 20.76 43.81 -16.03
CA PHE A 13 20.75 45.03 -16.82
C PHE A 13 21.69 46.11 -16.27
N ALA A 14 21.78 46.28 -14.94
CA ALA A 14 22.68 47.25 -14.31
C ALA A 14 24.16 46.92 -14.52
N VAL A 15 24.55 45.65 -14.39
CA VAL A 15 25.93 45.19 -14.65
C VAL A 15 26.27 45.35 -16.12
N VAL A 16 25.38 44.93 -17.02
CA VAL A 16 25.58 45.09 -18.46
C VAL A 16 25.70 46.57 -18.82
N ALA A 17 24.81 47.44 -18.32
CA ALA A 17 24.88 48.88 -18.56
C ALA A 17 26.18 49.49 -18.02
N GLY A 18 26.59 49.16 -16.80
CA GLY A 18 27.82 49.65 -16.18
C GLY A 18 29.09 49.24 -16.94
N VAL A 19 29.18 47.97 -17.34
CA VAL A 19 30.29 47.45 -18.17
C VAL A 19 30.27 48.06 -19.57
N SER A 20 29.08 48.28 -20.13
CA SER A 20 28.91 48.85 -21.47
C SER A 20 29.29 50.33 -21.55
N ILE A 21 29.00 51.11 -20.48
CA ILE A 21 29.44 52.51 -20.35
C ILE A 21 30.97 52.57 -20.25
N LEU A 22 31.58 51.74 -19.39
CA LEU A 22 33.03 51.63 -19.27
C LEU A 22 33.68 51.22 -20.61
N ALA A 23 33.11 50.25 -21.30
CA ALA A 23 33.61 49.80 -22.59
C ALA A 23 33.49 50.90 -23.65
N ALA A 24 32.37 51.63 -23.71
CA ALA A 24 32.15 52.72 -24.67
C ALA A 24 33.11 53.90 -24.47
N GLU A 25 33.47 54.20 -23.22
CA GLU A 25 34.47 55.23 -22.88
C GLU A 25 35.91 54.77 -23.21
N LEU A 26 36.22 53.49 -23.00
CA LEU A 26 37.57 52.95 -23.19
C LEU A 26 37.89 52.55 -24.65
N THR A 27 36.89 52.34 -25.51
CA THR A 27 37.11 51.92 -26.90
C THR A 27 36.95 53.03 -27.93
N ASN A 28 38.03 53.28 -28.68
CA ASN A 28 38.05 54.17 -29.85
C ASN A 28 37.72 53.45 -31.16
N TYR A 29 36.76 52.53 -31.14
CA TYR A 29 36.35 51.79 -32.33
C TYR A 29 35.51 52.68 -33.26
N ASP A 30 35.83 52.70 -34.55
CA ASP A 30 35.06 53.43 -35.57
C ASP A 30 33.92 52.53 -36.08
N LEU A 31 32.72 52.77 -35.53
CA LEU A 31 31.51 51.99 -35.81
C LEU A 31 30.70 52.53 -37.01
N SER A 32 31.15 53.64 -37.62
CA SER A 32 30.40 54.33 -38.68
C SER A 32 30.16 53.50 -39.94
N GLY A 33 31.01 52.51 -40.22
CA GLY A 33 30.87 51.59 -41.37
C GLY A 33 30.27 50.22 -41.04
N ASN A 34 30.54 49.67 -39.85
CA ASN A 34 30.28 48.24 -39.56
C ASN A 34 29.22 47.99 -38.46
N GLY A 35 28.77 49.02 -37.74
CA GLY A 35 27.86 48.84 -36.60
C GLY A 35 26.48 48.28 -36.99
N GLN A 36 25.92 48.69 -38.14
CA GLN A 36 24.68 48.11 -38.66
C GLN A 36 24.80 46.62 -38.96
N GLN A 37 25.94 46.20 -39.53
CA GLN A 37 26.19 44.80 -39.82
C GLN A 37 26.29 43.98 -38.53
N VAL A 38 26.96 44.50 -37.49
CA VAL A 38 27.07 43.84 -36.19
C VAL A 38 25.70 43.68 -35.53
N LEU A 39 24.90 44.75 -35.42
CA LEU A 39 23.56 44.70 -34.83
C LEU A 39 22.61 43.79 -35.63
N SER A 40 22.66 43.84 -36.96
CA SER A 40 21.86 42.95 -37.81
C SER A 40 22.26 41.49 -37.65
N THR A 41 23.56 41.22 -37.49
CA THR A 41 24.08 39.86 -37.29
C THR A 41 23.68 39.35 -35.90
N LEU A 42 23.80 40.17 -34.86
CA LEU A 42 23.37 39.84 -33.50
C LEU A 42 21.86 39.55 -33.46
N ALA A 43 21.03 40.44 -33.99
CA ALA A 43 19.58 40.23 -34.06
C ALA A 43 19.22 38.93 -34.81
N SER A 44 19.88 38.66 -35.94
CA SER A 44 19.64 37.45 -36.73
C SER A 44 20.06 36.17 -35.98
N ILE A 45 21.24 36.17 -35.34
CA ILE A 45 21.73 35.03 -34.56
C ILE A 45 20.84 34.79 -33.35
N GLN A 46 20.45 35.86 -32.65
CA GLN A 46 19.55 35.79 -31.50
C GLN A 46 18.18 35.25 -31.89
N ALA A 47 17.56 35.78 -32.96
CA ALA A 47 16.29 35.29 -33.45
C ALA A 47 16.34 33.79 -33.82
N ALA A 48 17.41 33.36 -34.50
CA ALA A 48 17.60 31.96 -34.88
C ALA A 48 17.76 31.04 -33.66
N VAL A 49 18.62 31.41 -32.71
CA VAL A 49 18.85 30.64 -31.48
C VAL A 49 17.59 30.57 -30.63
N PHE A 50 16.84 31.66 -30.50
CA PHE A 50 15.57 31.69 -29.79
C PHE A 50 14.55 30.74 -30.41
N ALA A 51 14.42 30.75 -31.74
CA ALA A 51 13.52 29.87 -32.46
C ALA A 51 13.87 28.38 -32.24
N ILE A 52 15.16 28.03 -32.27
CA ILE A 52 15.64 26.67 -32.00
C ILE A 52 15.30 26.25 -30.57
N VAL A 53 15.67 27.05 -29.57
CA VAL A 53 15.42 26.70 -28.17
C VAL A 53 13.93 26.63 -27.88
N PHE A 54 13.13 27.55 -28.39
CA PHE A 54 11.67 27.50 -28.26
C PHE A 54 11.09 26.20 -28.85
N SER A 55 11.60 25.77 -30.01
CA SER A 55 11.20 24.50 -30.63
C SER A 55 11.58 23.29 -29.77
N VAL A 56 12.81 23.25 -29.23
CA VAL A 56 13.28 22.16 -28.36
C VAL A 56 12.50 22.12 -27.05
N VAL A 57 12.19 23.27 -26.45
CA VAL A 57 11.38 23.37 -25.22
C VAL A 57 9.96 22.85 -25.47
N ILE A 58 9.32 23.27 -26.57
CA ILE A 58 7.99 22.75 -26.93
C ILE A 58 8.04 21.25 -27.16
N LEU A 59 9.07 20.74 -27.85
CA LEU A 59 9.23 19.31 -28.07
C LEU A 59 9.44 18.56 -26.76
N GLY A 60 10.26 19.10 -25.85
CA GLY A 60 10.49 18.54 -24.51
C GLY A 60 9.20 18.51 -23.69
N ILE A 61 8.42 19.60 -23.72
CA ILE A 61 7.10 19.66 -23.08
C ILE A 61 6.17 18.62 -23.70
N GLN A 62 6.10 18.51 -25.03
CA GLN A 62 5.26 17.53 -25.73
C GLN A 62 5.64 16.09 -25.38
N LEU A 63 6.94 15.76 -25.38
CA LEU A 63 7.43 14.44 -25.02
C LEU A 63 7.09 14.13 -23.56
N SER A 64 7.34 15.06 -22.66
CA SER A 64 7.10 14.88 -21.23
C SER A 64 5.60 14.82 -20.89
N THR A 65 4.78 15.62 -21.57
CA THR A 65 3.31 15.57 -21.49
C THR A 65 2.77 14.23 -21.99
N SER A 66 3.36 13.69 -23.06
CA SER A 66 2.94 12.39 -23.60
C SER A 66 3.37 11.20 -22.75
N ARG A 67 4.45 11.36 -21.95
CA ARG A 67 5.02 10.29 -21.12
C ARG A 67 4.48 10.28 -19.70
N TYR A 68 4.42 11.44 -19.04
CA TYR A 68 4.20 11.51 -17.60
C TYR A 68 2.82 12.06 -17.19
N SER A 69 2.36 13.18 -17.79
CA SER A 69 1.01 13.75 -17.58
C SER A 69 0.81 15.06 -18.37
N THR A 70 -0.42 15.37 -18.78
CA THR A 70 -0.78 16.65 -19.42
C THR A 70 -0.56 17.88 -18.55
N ARG A 71 -0.62 17.77 -17.22
CA ARG A 71 -0.35 18.87 -16.27
C ARG A 71 1.13 19.27 -16.18
N LEU A 72 2.04 18.40 -16.63
CA LEU A 72 3.47 18.73 -16.64
C LEU A 72 3.75 19.95 -17.55
N ALA A 73 2.93 20.16 -18.59
CA ALA A 73 3.00 21.33 -19.46
C ALA A 73 2.72 22.64 -18.71
N ASP A 74 1.76 22.67 -17.78
CA ASP A 74 1.45 23.84 -16.97
C ASP A 74 2.54 24.11 -15.93
N LEU A 75 3.12 23.03 -15.38
CA LEU A 75 4.34 23.10 -14.57
C LEU A 75 5.51 23.76 -15.32
N PHE A 76 5.73 23.42 -16.57
CA PHE A 76 6.78 24.05 -17.39
C PHE A 76 6.48 25.52 -17.71
N ARG A 77 5.20 25.88 -17.88
CA ARG A 77 4.76 27.24 -18.21
C ARG A 77 4.77 28.19 -17.02
N SER A 78 4.56 27.67 -15.81
CA SER A 78 4.56 28.44 -14.57
C SER A 78 5.97 28.77 -14.04
N ASP A 79 7.02 28.06 -14.51
CA ASP A 79 8.39 28.28 -14.02
C ASP A 79 8.86 29.73 -14.28
N GLY A 80 9.19 30.43 -13.19
CA GLY A 80 9.72 31.78 -13.23
C GLY A 80 11.03 31.90 -14.00
N ALA A 81 11.80 30.81 -14.14
CA ALA A 81 13.01 30.76 -14.95
C ALA A 81 12.69 30.95 -16.45
N TYR A 82 11.63 30.32 -16.96
CA TYR A 82 11.19 30.48 -18.35
C TYR A 82 10.84 31.93 -18.66
N LYS A 83 9.99 32.55 -17.84
CA LYS A 83 9.55 33.95 -18.01
C LYS A 83 10.73 34.93 -17.99
N LYS A 84 11.70 34.71 -17.09
CA LYS A 84 12.92 35.54 -16.99
C LYS A 84 13.81 35.41 -18.24
N THR A 85 14.08 34.19 -18.69
CA THR A 85 14.94 33.93 -19.84
C THR A 85 14.33 34.51 -21.11
N VAL A 86 13.05 34.25 -21.38
CA VAL A 86 12.32 34.79 -22.53
C VAL A 86 12.30 36.32 -22.48
N GLY A 87 12.02 36.91 -21.31
CA GLY A 87 11.97 38.36 -21.13
C GLY A 87 13.30 39.06 -21.43
N VAL A 88 14.42 38.55 -20.89
CA VAL A 88 15.77 39.09 -21.15
C VAL A 88 16.15 38.94 -22.62
N PHE A 89 15.82 37.80 -23.22
CA PHE A 89 16.13 37.53 -24.62
C PHE A 89 15.34 38.46 -25.57
N ALA A 90 14.04 38.62 -25.33
CA ALA A 90 13.19 39.56 -26.08
C ALA A 90 13.67 41.01 -25.92
N ALA A 91 14.09 41.41 -24.71
CA ALA A 91 14.65 42.73 -24.46
C ALA A 91 15.98 42.95 -25.21
N SER A 92 16.87 41.95 -25.24
CA SER A 92 18.12 42.03 -26.02
C SER A 92 17.83 42.25 -27.51
N LEU A 93 16.89 41.49 -28.07
CA LEU A 93 16.50 41.62 -29.47
C LEU A 93 15.84 42.98 -29.77
N ALA A 94 15.03 43.49 -28.84
CA ALA A 94 14.44 44.82 -28.95
C ALA A 94 15.51 45.92 -28.97
N VAL A 95 16.57 45.80 -28.15
CA VAL A 95 17.70 46.75 -28.14
C VAL A 95 18.45 46.71 -29.47
N ASP A 96 18.67 45.54 -30.06
CA ASP A 96 19.31 45.42 -31.39
C ASP A 96 18.47 46.11 -32.48
N ILE A 97 17.14 45.89 -32.49
CA ILE A 97 16.22 46.52 -33.45
C ILE A 97 16.17 48.04 -33.26
N ILE A 98 16.04 48.51 -32.01
CA ILE A 98 16.06 49.96 -31.69
C ILE A 98 17.38 50.56 -32.15
N GLY A 99 18.50 49.86 -31.94
CA GLY A 99 19.81 50.26 -32.42
C GLY A 99 19.90 50.42 -33.93
N LEU A 100 19.34 49.47 -34.68
CA LEU A 100 19.26 49.52 -36.14
C LEU A 100 18.41 50.70 -36.63
N LEU A 101 17.25 50.93 -36.02
CA LEU A 101 16.35 52.03 -36.37
C LEU A 101 16.97 53.40 -36.04
N ALA A 102 17.65 53.51 -34.90
CA ALA A 102 18.24 54.76 -34.43
C ALA A 102 19.62 55.05 -35.05
N PHE A 103 20.22 54.09 -35.78
CA PHE A 103 21.61 54.15 -36.24
C PHE A 103 21.96 55.42 -37.04
N THR A 104 21.03 55.93 -37.83
CA THR A 104 21.25 57.09 -38.71
C THR A 104 20.91 58.44 -38.06
N HIS A 105 20.38 58.46 -36.84
CA HIS A 105 19.81 59.67 -36.21
C HIS A 105 20.52 60.06 -34.91
N VAL A 106 21.62 59.38 -34.58
CA VAL A 106 22.20 59.38 -33.23
C VAL A 106 23.70 59.68 -33.27
N SER A 107 24.21 60.28 -32.18
CA SER A 107 25.63 60.63 -32.05
C SER A 107 26.55 59.40 -32.02
N LEU A 108 27.81 59.57 -32.46
CA LEU A 108 28.83 58.51 -32.44
C LEU A 108 29.05 57.88 -31.05
N PHE A 109 28.95 58.68 -29.98
CA PHE A 109 29.07 58.19 -28.61
C PHE A 109 27.89 57.31 -28.21
N THR A 110 26.67 57.78 -28.49
CA THR A 110 25.44 57.02 -28.19
C THR A 110 25.39 55.72 -29.01
N LEU A 111 25.92 55.72 -30.23
CA LEU A 111 26.01 54.51 -31.07
C LEU A 111 27.02 53.49 -30.51
N ARG A 112 28.16 53.95 -29.98
CA ARG A 112 29.12 53.11 -29.24
C ARG A 112 28.48 52.48 -28.01
N LEU A 113 27.79 53.30 -27.20
CA LEU A 113 27.09 52.85 -26.00
C LEU A 113 25.99 51.82 -26.34
N LEU A 114 25.20 52.09 -27.38
CA LEU A 114 24.12 51.19 -27.76
C LEU A 114 24.68 49.86 -28.28
N THR A 115 25.77 49.89 -29.06
CA THR A 115 26.42 48.67 -29.55
C THR A 115 27.08 47.87 -28.41
N SER A 116 27.69 48.52 -27.42
CA SER A 116 28.25 47.81 -26.25
C SER A 116 27.16 47.21 -25.37
N VAL A 117 26.05 47.93 -25.15
CA VAL A 117 24.87 47.42 -24.44
C VAL A 117 24.24 46.24 -25.17
N ALA A 118 24.08 46.34 -26.49
CA ALA A 118 23.61 45.25 -27.34
C ALA A 118 24.49 43.99 -27.21
N LEU A 119 25.81 44.15 -27.33
CA LEU A 119 26.76 43.05 -27.20
C LEU A 119 26.74 42.42 -25.79
N GLY A 120 26.69 43.25 -24.75
CA GLY A 120 26.62 42.81 -23.37
C GLY A 120 25.31 42.09 -23.04
N LEU A 121 24.17 42.61 -23.53
CA LEU A 121 22.87 41.96 -23.40
C LEU A 121 22.82 40.65 -24.17
N ALA A 122 23.45 40.59 -25.34
CA ALA A 122 23.56 39.37 -26.11
C ALA A 122 24.37 38.30 -25.39
N ALA A 123 25.53 38.64 -24.84
CA ALA A 123 26.33 37.70 -24.05
C ALA A 123 25.55 37.22 -22.80
N ALA A 124 24.87 38.14 -22.11
CA ALA A 124 24.05 37.80 -20.95
C ALA A 124 22.85 36.91 -21.31
N SER A 125 22.19 37.18 -22.45
CA SER A 125 21.05 36.38 -22.91
C SER A 125 21.48 34.98 -23.31
N PHE A 126 22.64 34.82 -23.96
CA PHE A 126 23.24 33.51 -24.25
C PHE A 126 23.61 32.73 -22.99
N ALA A 127 24.22 33.38 -21.99
CA ALA A 127 24.55 32.73 -20.72
C ALA A 127 23.30 32.27 -19.97
N LEU A 128 22.27 33.12 -19.90
CA LEU A 128 21.01 32.78 -19.26
C LEU A 128 20.28 31.65 -20.00
N LEU A 129 20.35 31.66 -21.33
CA LEU A 129 19.81 30.60 -22.18
C LEU A 129 20.51 29.27 -21.93
N TYR A 130 21.84 29.25 -21.80
CA TYR A 130 22.58 28.04 -21.46
C TYR A 130 22.09 27.44 -20.14
N PHE A 131 21.99 28.23 -19.07
CA PHE A 131 21.46 27.77 -17.79
C PHE A 131 20.00 27.31 -17.87
N PHE A 132 19.20 27.96 -18.69
CA PHE A 132 17.81 27.57 -18.90
C PHE A 132 17.70 26.23 -19.64
N VAL A 133 18.49 26.02 -20.70
CA VAL A 133 18.53 24.75 -21.44
C VAL A 133 19.01 23.62 -20.53
N ASP A 134 20.10 23.83 -19.78
CA ASP A 134 20.63 22.86 -18.81
C ASP A 134 19.58 22.44 -17.78
N ARG A 135 18.88 23.43 -17.20
CA ARG A 135 17.76 23.19 -16.26
C ARG A 135 16.57 22.48 -16.93
N THR A 136 16.25 22.83 -18.17
CA THR A 136 15.14 22.19 -18.91
C THR A 136 15.47 20.74 -19.21
N LEU A 137 16.71 20.45 -19.61
CA LEU A 137 17.19 19.08 -19.84
C LEU A 137 17.16 18.26 -18.54
N GLU A 138 17.61 18.83 -17.42
CA GLU A 138 17.48 18.19 -16.09
C GLU A 138 16.00 17.91 -15.77
N GLN A 139 15.10 18.88 -15.96
CA GLN A 139 13.65 18.73 -15.73
C GLN A 139 12.95 17.75 -16.69
N THR A 140 13.60 17.33 -17.77
CA THR A 140 13.08 16.28 -18.66
C THR A 140 13.59 14.89 -18.33
N THR A 141 14.52 14.75 -17.37
CA THR A 141 14.90 13.42 -16.85
C THR A 141 13.96 13.01 -15.71
N PRO A 142 13.78 11.70 -15.49
CA PRO A 142 13.00 11.19 -14.35
C PRO A 142 13.44 11.83 -13.03
N GLU A 143 14.75 12.00 -12.82
CA GLU A 143 15.29 12.64 -11.61
C GLU A 143 14.87 14.09 -11.44
N GLY A 144 14.88 14.88 -12.52
CA GLY A 144 14.47 16.28 -12.45
C GLY A 144 12.98 16.43 -12.21
N ILE A 145 12.15 15.54 -12.75
CA ILE A 145 10.71 15.50 -12.50
C ILE A 145 10.44 15.13 -11.03
N ILE A 146 11.06 14.05 -10.53
CA ILE A 146 10.90 13.60 -9.13
C ILE A 146 11.35 14.69 -8.14
N LYS A 147 12.50 15.33 -8.40
CA LYS A 147 13.01 16.44 -7.58
C LYS A 147 12.06 17.63 -7.55
N ARG A 148 11.33 17.86 -8.65
CA ARG A 148 10.36 18.94 -8.75
C ARG A 148 9.07 18.60 -8.01
N VAL A 149 8.57 17.38 -8.17
CA VAL A 149 7.45 16.86 -7.39
C VAL A 149 7.72 16.96 -5.90
N LYS A 150 8.92 16.59 -5.45
CA LYS A 150 9.35 16.77 -4.04
C LYS A 150 9.30 18.24 -3.57
N GLN A 151 9.49 19.21 -4.45
CA GLN A 151 9.46 20.64 -4.09
C GLN A 151 8.04 21.21 -4.07
N GLU A 152 7.11 20.59 -4.79
CA GLU A 152 5.74 21.07 -4.95
C GLU A 152 4.76 20.32 -4.02
N LEU A 153 5.01 19.05 -3.70
CA LEU A 153 4.26 18.23 -2.72
C LEU A 153 4.53 18.60 -1.25
N THR A 154 4.51 19.89 -0.91
CA THR A 154 4.61 20.28 0.51
C THR A 154 3.28 20.00 1.23
N PRO A 155 3.27 19.69 2.55
CA PRO A 155 2.03 19.42 3.29
C PRO A 155 0.95 20.49 3.13
N SER A 156 1.33 21.77 3.21
CA SER A 156 0.39 22.89 2.98
C SER A 156 -0.20 22.92 1.57
N GLN A 157 0.56 22.47 0.57
CA GLN A 157 0.09 22.39 -0.80
C GLN A 157 -0.82 21.18 -1.00
N ILE A 158 -0.51 20.04 -0.37
CA ILE A 158 -1.35 18.84 -0.42
C ILE A 158 -2.74 19.13 0.13
N ILE A 159 -2.81 19.80 1.30
CA ILE A 159 -4.09 20.19 1.90
C ILE A 159 -4.88 21.13 0.97
N ALA A 160 -4.22 22.16 0.42
CA ALA A 160 -4.88 23.10 -0.49
C ALA A 160 -5.36 22.44 -1.79
N ASP A 161 -4.55 21.58 -2.40
CA ASP A 161 -4.89 20.88 -3.63
C ASP A 161 -6.02 19.86 -3.41
N ALA A 162 -6.07 19.21 -2.23
CA ALA A 162 -7.16 18.34 -1.84
C ALA A 162 -8.48 19.11 -1.68
N GLU A 163 -8.46 20.24 -0.97
CA GLU A 163 -9.63 21.13 -0.84
C GLU A 163 -10.11 21.65 -2.20
N ASP A 164 -9.19 22.04 -3.09
CA ASP A 164 -9.53 22.51 -4.43
C ASP A 164 -10.15 21.39 -5.29
N ALA A 165 -9.65 20.15 -5.19
CA ALA A 165 -10.15 18.99 -5.92
C ALA A 165 -11.56 18.55 -5.48
N ASP A 166 -11.88 18.66 -4.19
CA ASP A 166 -13.22 18.38 -3.66
C ASP A 166 -14.25 19.43 -4.15
N ASN A 167 -13.86 20.71 -4.12
CA ASN A 167 -14.75 21.81 -4.51
C ASN A 167 -14.97 21.90 -6.03
N ASP A 168 -13.99 21.52 -6.85
CA ASP A 168 -14.06 21.55 -8.31
C ASP A 168 -13.59 20.21 -8.91
N PRO A 169 -14.50 19.41 -9.48
CA PRO A 169 -14.15 18.14 -10.14
C PRO A 169 -13.17 18.26 -11.32
N SER A 170 -12.87 19.47 -11.79
CA SER A 170 -11.86 19.72 -12.81
C SER A 170 -10.46 19.96 -12.24
N GLU A 171 -10.37 20.25 -10.94
CA GLU A 171 -9.12 20.24 -10.20
C GLU A 171 -8.69 18.79 -9.92
N THR A 172 -7.40 18.62 -9.67
CA THR A 172 -6.80 17.28 -9.62
C THR A 172 -6.25 17.04 -8.25
N ASP A 173 -6.54 15.85 -7.74
CA ASP A 173 -5.99 15.33 -6.51
C ASP A 173 -4.45 15.46 -6.43
N PRO A 174 -3.92 15.84 -5.26
CA PRO A 174 -2.49 16.09 -5.04
C PRO A 174 -1.57 14.92 -5.39
N PHE A 175 -2.04 13.68 -5.23
CA PHE A 175 -1.23 12.48 -5.45
C PHE A 175 -1.33 11.90 -6.86
N LEU A 176 -2.16 12.47 -7.75
CA LEU A 176 -2.35 11.88 -9.08
C LEU A 176 -1.06 11.96 -9.92
N VAL A 177 -0.41 13.13 -9.92
CA VAL A 177 0.82 13.36 -10.71
C VAL A 177 2.01 12.56 -10.18
N PRO A 178 2.30 12.55 -8.86
CA PRO A 178 3.36 11.70 -8.31
C PRO A 178 3.19 10.22 -8.66
N VAL A 179 1.98 9.68 -8.50
CA VAL A 179 1.70 8.27 -8.83
C VAL A 179 1.77 8.01 -10.34
N SER A 180 1.37 8.98 -11.18
CA SER A 180 1.50 8.81 -12.64
C SER A 180 2.97 8.72 -13.06
N ILE A 181 3.87 9.40 -12.36
CA ILE A 181 5.32 9.29 -12.57
C ILE A 181 5.82 7.91 -12.16
N VAL A 182 5.40 7.38 -11.00
CA VAL A 182 5.72 6.01 -10.58
C VAL A 182 5.27 5.00 -11.65
N ARG A 183 4.00 5.09 -12.07
CA ARG A 183 3.43 4.20 -13.09
C ARG A 183 4.14 4.29 -14.44
N SER A 184 4.56 5.49 -14.85
CA SER A 184 5.33 5.69 -16.08
C SER A 184 6.74 5.15 -15.96
N ALA A 185 7.39 5.27 -14.79
CA ALA A 185 8.70 4.69 -14.56
C ALA A 185 8.65 3.14 -14.58
N ILE A 186 7.56 2.55 -14.06
CA ILE A 186 7.28 1.11 -14.17
C ILE A 186 7.10 0.71 -15.64
N ASP A 187 6.32 1.46 -16.43
CA ASP A 187 6.15 1.20 -17.87
C ASP A 187 7.48 1.23 -18.65
N ASP A 188 8.33 2.20 -18.31
CA ASP A 188 9.66 2.34 -18.88
C ASP A 188 10.68 1.34 -18.31
N ARG A 189 10.28 0.50 -17.34
CA ARG A 189 11.12 -0.44 -16.58
C ARG A 189 12.32 0.23 -15.92
N ASP A 190 12.18 1.50 -15.55
CA ASP A 190 13.17 2.28 -14.81
C ASP A 190 12.91 2.10 -13.31
N VAL A 191 13.30 0.93 -12.79
CA VAL A 191 13.15 0.57 -11.37
C VAL A 191 13.71 1.67 -10.45
N PRO A 192 14.95 2.17 -10.64
CA PRO A 192 15.47 3.23 -9.78
C PRO A 192 14.63 4.52 -9.81
N ALA A 193 14.01 4.88 -10.94
CA ALA A 193 13.11 6.03 -10.97
C ALA A 193 11.78 5.76 -10.27
N ALA A 194 11.18 4.57 -10.44
CA ALA A 194 9.96 4.17 -9.76
C ALA A 194 10.16 4.18 -8.24
N THR A 195 11.21 3.53 -7.76
CA THR A 195 11.58 3.45 -6.34
C THR A 195 11.83 4.84 -5.76
N ARG A 196 12.58 5.71 -6.46
CA ARG A 196 12.82 7.09 -6.02
C ARG A 196 11.55 7.93 -5.97
N ALA A 197 10.59 7.69 -6.87
CA ALA A 197 9.32 8.40 -6.89
C ALA A 197 8.41 7.96 -5.74
N LEU A 198 8.35 6.66 -5.44
CA LEU A 198 7.64 6.10 -4.28
C LEU A 198 8.20 6.65 -2.96
N ASN A 199 9.52 6.59 -2.78
CA ASN A 199 10.20 7.22 -1.65
C ASN A 199 9.84 8.71 -1.48
N VAL A 200 9.66 9.48 -2.57
CA VAL A 200 9.24 10.87 -2.46
C VAL A 200 7.81 10.99 -1.96
N ILE A 201 6.89 10.12 -2.40
CA ILE A 201 5.51 10.08 -1.90
C ILE A 201 5.53 9.76 -0.40
N ASP A 202 6.21 8.69 -0.01
CA ASP A 202 6.39 8.26 1.38
C ASP A 202 6.83 9.41 2.28
N ASN A 203 7.99 10.02 1.98
CA ASN A 203 8.55 11.12 2.77
C ASN A 203 7.64 12.36 2.83
N GLN A 204 6.81 12.63 1.80
CA GLN A 204 5.90 13.79 1.83
C GLN A 204 4.60 13.47 2.58
N VAL A 205 4.11 12.24 2.51
CA VAL A 205 2.95 11.80 3.30
C VAL A 205 3.34 11.73 4.77
N GLU A 206 4.51 11.20 5.13
CA GLU A 206 5.02 11.21 6.50
C GLU A 206 5.01 12.63 7.11
N GLU A 207 5.57 13.61 6.39
CA GLU A 207 5.60 15.01 6.85
C GLU A 207 4.22 15.67 6.87
N LEU A 208 3.28 15.19 6.07
CA LEU A 208 1.89 15.61 6.08
C LEU A 208 1.17 15.06 7.32
N LEU A 209 1.28 13.76 7.60
CA LEU A 209 0.59 13.11 8.73
C LEU A 209 0.96 13.77 10.07
N LYS A 210 2.23 14.17 10.26
CA LYS A 210 2.71 14.92 11.44
C LYS A 210 2.05 16.30 11.63
N GLN A 211 1.36 16.83 10.62
CA GLN A 211 0.72 18.15 10.64
C GLN A 211 -0.81 18.08 10.63
N LEU A 212 -1.36 16.89 10.39
CA LEU A 212 -2.81 16.68 10.35
C LEU A 212 -3.36 16.45 11.76
N SER A 213 -4.66 16.68 11.88
CA SER A 213 -5.45 16.29 13.04
C SER A 213 -6.50 15.27 12.59
N THR A 214 -7.02 14.47 13.53
CA THR A 214 -8.01 13.42 13.25
C THR A 214 -9.21 13.96 12.45
N ASP A 215 -9.78 15.10 12.85
CA ASP A 215 -10.91 15.77 12.17
C ASP A 215 -10.64 16.11 10.68
N GLN A 216 -9.38 16.18 10.24
CA GLN A 216 -9.02 16.49 8.86
C GLN A 216 -8.87 15.26 7.96
N VAL A 217 -8.90 14.06 8.56
CA VAL A 217 -8.75 12.78 7.86
C VAL A 217 -9.93 11.83 8.11
N GLU A 218 -10.98 12.32 8.77
CA GLU A 218 -12.25 11.59 8.87
C GLU A 218 -12.85 11.35 7.48
N GLU A 219 -13.81 10.43 7.40
CA GLU A 219 -14.59 10.17 6.19
C GLU A 219 -15.24 11.46 5.66
N ASP A 220 -15.36 11.57 4.33
CA ASP A 220 -15.92 12.72 3.63
C ASP A 220 -15.14 14.04 3.84
N THR A 221 -13.86 13.96 4.23
CA THR A 221 -12.96 15.12 4.27
C THR A 221 -12.06 15.14 3.03
N PRO A 222 -11.74 16.32 2.45
CA PRO A 222 -10.97 16.37 1.21
C PRO A 222 -9.59 15.69 1.30
N VAL A 223 -8.92 15.85 2.45
CA VAL A 223 -7.62 15.23 2.70
C VAL A 223 -7.76 13.74 3.03
N GLY A 224 -8.78 13.35 3.80
CA GLY A 224 -9.15 11.96 4.04
C GLY A 224 -9.37 11.20 2.73
N ASP A 225 -10.25 11.69 1.86
CA ASP A 225 -10.57 11.10 0.55
C ASP A 225 -9.32 10.96 -0.34
N SER A 226 -8.44 11.97 -0.34
CA SER A 226 -7.19 11.94 -1.11
C SER A 226 -6.22 10.87 -0.58
N LEU A 227 -6.15 10.69 0.75
CA LEU A 227 -5.33 9.66 1.38
C LEU A 227 -5.93 8.27 1.23
N GLU A 228 -7.25 8.14 1.30
CA GLU A 228 -7.97 6.91 0.98
C GLU A 228 -7.69 6.47 -0.46
N GLU A 229 -7.87 7.35 -1.43
CA GLU A 229 -7.64 7.05 -2.84
C GLU A 229 -6.15 6.72 -3.10
N LEU A 230 -5.23 7.39 -2.40
CA LEU A 230 -3.80 7.06 -2.44
C LEU A 230 -3.53 5.63 -1.96
N CYS A 231 -4.00 5.29 -0.76
CA CYS A 231 -3.67 4.04 -0.08
C CYS A 231 -4.46 2.86 -0.63
N THR A 232 -5.73 3.04 -0.97
CA THR A 232 -6.59 1.94 -1.37
C THR A 232 -6.53 1.67 -2.88
N ASN A 233 -6.22 2.65 -3.73
CA ASN A 233 -6.31 2.45 -5.19
C ASN A 233 -4.98 2.72 -5.91
N ARG A 234 -4.32 3.84 -5.61
CA ARG A 234 -3.18 4.30 -6.40
C ARG A 234 -1.88 3.54 -6.13
N LEU A 235 -1.49 3.41 -4.86
CA LEU A 235 -0.30 2.65 -4.47
C LEU A 235 -0.47 1.15 -4.72
N PRO A 236 -1.59 0.49 -4.36
CA PRO A 236 -1.79 -0.93 -4.67
C PRO A 236 -1.73 -1.19 -6.18
N SER A 237 -2.35 -0.33 -6.99
CA SER A 237 -2.29 -0.50 -8.44
C SER A 237 -0.89 -0.25 -9.01
N ALA A 238 -0.06 0.59 -8.38
CA ALA A 238 1.35 0.69 -8.74
C ALA A 238 2.10 -0.62 -8.41
N GLY A 239 1.87 -1.20 -7.24
CA GLY A 239 2.43 -2.51 -6.85
C GLY A 239 2.01 -3.65 -7.77
N GLU A 240 0.70 -3.77 -8.07
CA GLU A 240 0.17 -4.74 -9.04
C GLU A 240 0.82 -4.60 -10.41
N LYS A 241 1.01 -3.35 -10.86
CA LYS A 241 1.66 -3.07 -12.14
C LYS A 241 3.14 -3.46 -12.14
N SER A 242 3.86 -3.19 -11.05
CA SER A 242 5.25 -3.63 -10.87
C SER A 242 5.36 -5.14 -10.97
N VAL A 243 4.43 -5.89 -10.35
CA VAL A 243 4.36 -7.35 -10.47
C VAL A 243 4.11 -7.80 -11.91
N ASN A 244 3.14 -7.19 -12.59
CA ASN A 244 2.81 -7.51 -13.99
C ASN A 244 4.00 -7.29 -14.96
N GLU A 245 4.90 -6.36 -14.63
CA GLU A 245 6.11 -6.07 -15.40
C GLU A 245 7.36 -6.83 -14.91
N ASP A 246 7.22 -7.75 -13.93
CA ASP A 246 8.31 -8.54 -13.31
C ASP A 246 9.37 -7.66 -12.62
N LEU A 247 8.93 -6.55 -11.99
CA LEU A 247 9.77 -5.56 -11.31
C LEU A 247 9.62 -5.67 -9.79
N GLU A 248 10.18 -6.73 -9.21
CA GLU A 248 10.07 -7.05 -7.77
C GLU A 248 10.45 -5.89 -6.84
N GLU A 249 11.58 -5.23 -7.06
CA GLU A 249 12.06 -4.11 -6.23
C GLU A 249 11.08 -2.91 -6.24
N ALA A 250 10.40 -2.64 -7.36
CA ALA A 250 9.40 -1.58 -7.42
C ALA A 250 8.04 -2.00 -6.82
N GLY A 251 7.76 -3.31 -6.76
CA GLY A 251 6.60 -3.85 -6.07
C GLY A 251 6.77 -3.84 -4.55
N SER A 252 7.94 -4.27 -4.08
CA SER A 252 8.38 -4.22 -2.68
C SER A 252 8.36 -2.79 -2.15
N GLU A 253 8.94 -1.82 -2.87
CA GLU A 253 8.88 -0.41 -2.45
C GLU A 253 7.44 0.15 -2.37
N ALA A 254 6.51 -0.34 -3.18
CA ALA A 254 5.10 0.07 -3.08
C ALA A 254 4.43 -0.48 -1.81
N VAL A 255 4.81 -1.70 -1.39
CA VAL A 255 4.43 -2.28 -0.10
C VAL A 255 5.04 -1.47 1.04
N ASP A 256 6.34 -1.19 0.99
CA ASP A 256 7.05 -0.39 2.01
C ASP A 256 6.43 1.00 2.16
N THR A 257 6.07 1.65 1.05
CA THR A 257 5.40 2.96 1.07
C THR A 257 4.04 2.87 1.77
N LEU A 258 3.24 1.83 1.50
CA LEU A 258 1.96 1.63 2.19
C LEU A 258 2.18 1.36 3.68
N SER A 259 3.11 0.45 4.01
CA SER A 259 3.46 0.10 5.39
C SER A 259 3.88 1.32 6.19
N SER A 260 4.83 2.10 5.65
CA SER A 260 5.31 3.36 6.25
C SER A 260 4.17 4.35 6.48
N ILE A 261 3.25 4.53 5.52
CA ILE A 261 2.07 5.38 5.73
C ILE A 261 1.18 4.83 6.87
N GLY A 262 1.01 3.51 6.94
CA GLY A 262 0.26 2.83 8.01
C GLY A 262 0.86 3.05 9.39
N SER A 263 2.13 2.70 9.57
CA SER A 263 2.87 2.88 10.82
C SER A 263 2.92 4.35 11.26
N ASN A 264 3.23 5.27 10.36
CA ASN A 264 3.20 6.71 10.69
C ASN A 264 1.79 7.18 11.09
N SER A 265 0.73 6.63 10.49
CA SER A 265 -0.64 6.97 10.87
C SER A 265 -1.00 6.43 12.26
N VAL A 266 -0.54 5.23 12.61
CA VAL A 266 -0.65 4.67 13.97
C VAL A 266 0.09 5.56 14.97
N GLU A 267 1.34 5.95 14.68
CA GLU A 267 2.13 6.84 15.55
C GLU A 267 1.47 8.21 15.79
N GLN A 268 0.70 8.72 14.81
CA GLN A 268 -0.02 9.98 14.92
C GLN A 268 -1.48 9.83 15.38
N GLU A 269 -1.93 8.61 15.75
CA GLU A 269 -3.30 8.30 16.16
C GLU A 269 -4.35 8.67 15.07
N LEU A 270 -3.99 8.52 13.79
CA LEU A 270 -4.83 8.79 12.62
C LEU A 270 -5.46 7.48 12.09
N GLU A 271 -6.40 6.91 12.86
CA GLU A 271 -7.02 5.61 12.58
C GLU A 271 -7.56 5.44 11.14
N PRO A 272 -8.29 6.41 10.54
CA PRO A 272 -8.82 6.23 9.17
C PRO A 272 -7.72 5.94 8.16
N VAL A 273 -6.59 6.66 8.23
CA VAL A 273 -5.47 6.50 7.30
C VAL A 273 -4.77 5.15 7.52
N ALA A 274 -4.63 4.72 8.77
CA ALA A 274 -4.07 3.40 9.10
C ALA A 274 -4.94 2.25 8.56
N ILE A 275 -6.27 2.41 8.62
CA ILE A 275 -7.23 1.47 8.01
C ILE A 275 -7.09 1.46 6.48
N HIS A 276 -7.01 2.63 5.83
CA HIS A 276 -6.83 2.72 4.37
C HIS A 276 -5.52 2.10 3.90
N SER A 277 -4.43 2.29 4.63
CA SER A 277 -3.15 1.62 4.35
C SER A 277 -3.30 0.09 4.45
N SER A 278 -3.91 -0.40 5.52
CA SER A 278 -4.19 -1.82 5.73
C SER A 278 -5.06 -2.42 4.62
N GLN A 279 -6.05 -1.66 4.13
CA GLN A 279 -6.85 -2.02 2.95
C GLN A 279 -6.02 -2.10 1.67
N GLY A 280 -5.08 -1.16 1.48
CA GLY A 280 -4.14 -1.14 0.37
C GLY A 280 -3.23 -2.37 0.34
N LEU A 281 -2.60 -2.68 1.48
CA LEU A 281 -1.79 -3.89 1.65
C LEU A 281 -2.63 -5.15 1.41
N GLY A 282 -3.83 -5.23 1.98
CA GLY A 282 -4.77 -6.33 1.74
C GLY A 282 -5.15 -6.50 0.27
N LYS A 283 -5.35 -5.41 -0.50
CA LYS A 283 -5.58 -5.49 -1.95
C LYS A 283 -4.40 -6.12 -2.69
N LEU A 284 -3.16 -5.76 -2.33
CA LEU A 284 -1.98 -6.40 -2.92
C LEU A 284 -1.95 -7.90 -2.64
N VAL A 285 -2.39 -8.35 -1.45
CA VAL A 285 -2.45 -9.79 -1.13
C VAL A 285 -3.36 -10.56 -2.09
N SER A 286 -4.53 -10.01 -2.43
CA SER A 286 -5.52 -10.69 -3.28
C SER A 286 -5.33 -10.48 -4.79
N ASN A 287 -4.76 -9.34 -5.20
CA ASN A 287 -4.81 -8.92 -6.61
C ASN A 287 -3.55 -9.21 -7.41
N VAL A 288 -2.39 -9.31 -6.76
CA VAL A 288 -1.15 -9.68 -7.47
C VAL A 288 -1.28 -11.11 -7.98
N ASP A 289 -0.59 -11.43 -9.08
CA ASP A 289 -0.63 -12.78 -9.65
C ASP A 289 0.16 -13.79 -8.79
N PHE A 290 0.17 -15.06 -9.22
CA PHE A 290 0.91 -16.14 -8.56
C PHE A 290 2.30 -16.38 -9.17
N SER A 291 2.88 -15.37 -9.83
CA SER A 291 4.25 -15.41 -10.34
C SER A 291 5.27 -15.38 -9.19
N THR A 292 6.57 -15.53 -9.51
CA THR A 292 7.60 -15.45 -8.46
C THR A 292 7.58 -14.11 -7.74
N THR A 293 7.50 -13.04 -8.53
CA THR A 293 7.46 -11.67 -8.05
C THR A 293 6.15 -11.38 -7.32
N GLY A 294 5.01 -11.82 -7.87
CA GLY A 294 3.72 -11.66 -7.20
C GLY A 294 3.68 -12.33 -5.83
N GLU A 295 4.28 -13.51 -5.69
CA GLU A 295 4.37 -14.21 -4.40
C GLU A 295 5.31 -13.54 -3.40
N ASN A 296 6.40 -12.93 -3.86
CA ASN A 296 7.31 -12.18 -2.99
C ASN A 296 6.63 -10.91 -2.47
N VAL A 297 6.01 -10.13 -3.37
CA VAL A 297 5.23 -8.93 -3.02
C VAL A 297 4.03 -9.27 -2.13
N ARG A 298 3.33 -10.38 -2.39
CA ARG A 298 2.23 -10.85 -1.55
C ARG A 298 2.70 -11.16 -0.14
N LYS A 299 3.82 -11.91 -0.02
CA LYS A 299 4.38 -12.25 1.29
C LYS A 299 4.77 -10.99 2.05
N GLU A 300 5.46 -10.06 1.40
CA GLU A 300 5.86 -8.79 1.98
C GLU A 300 4.65 -7.97 2.43
N ALA A 301 3.59 -7.89 1.61
CA ALA A 301 2.35 -7.21 1.98
C ALA A 301 1.65 -7.83 3.20
N ILE A 302 1.70 -9.17 3.35
CA ILE A 302 1.21 -9.86 4.55
C ILE A 302 2.09 -9.52 5.77
N ASP A 303 3.40 -9.61 5.60
CA ASP A 303 4.37 -9.41 6.67
C ASP A 303 4.29 -7.96 7.20
N GLU A 304 4.27 -6.97 6.30
CA GLU A 304 4.16 -5.54 6.63
C GLU A 304 2.79 -5.15 7.19
N ALA A 305 1.68 -5.67 6.62
CA ALA A 305 0.36 -5.44 7.20
C ALA A 305 0.27 -6.00 8.62
N GLY A 306 0.87 -7.17 8.87
CA GLY A 306 0.91 -7.77 10.20
C GLY A 306 1.66 -6.92 11.23
N GLU A 307 2.77 -6.26 10.85
CA GLU A 307 3.50 -5.36 11.75
C GLU A 307 2.69 -4.07 12.03
N VAL A 308 2.11 -3.43 11.00
CA VAL A 308 1.27 -2.22 11.19
C VAL A 308 0.09 -2.49 12.13
N LEU A 309 -0.57 -3.64 11.99
CA LEU A 309 -1.72 -4.01 12.82
C LEU A 309 -1.33 -4.33 14.25
N LYS A 310 -0.13 -4.88 14.45
CA LYS A 310 0.43 -5.10 15.78
C LYS A 310 0.76 -3.76 16.45
N GLU A 311 1.41 -2.85 15.75
CA GLU A 311 1.69 -1.49 16.25
C GLU A 311 0.39 -0.76 16.63
N ALA A 312 -0.69 -0.94 15.83
CA ALA A 312 -2.01 -0.41 16.14
C ALA A 312 -2.60 -0.99 17.44
N ALA A 313 -2.47 -2.31 17.64
CA ALA A 313 -2.92 -2.98 18.87
C ALA A 313 -2.10 -2.54 20.10
N GLU A 314 -0.76 -2.46 19.99
CA GLU A 314 0.13 -1.95 21.04
C GLU A 314 -0.23 -0.51 21.43
N SER A 315 -0.67 0.29 20.45
CA SER A 315 -1.11 1.68 20.63
C SER A 315 -2.57 1.82 21.04
N GLN A 316 -3.28 0.71 21.28
CA GLN A 316 -4.70 0.67 21.67
C GLN A 316 -5.67 1.28 20.63
N LEU A 317 -5.27 1.32 19.37
CA LEU A 317 -6.11 1.73 18.24
C LEU A 317 -6.96 0.53 17.77
N TRP A 318 -7.90 0.13 18.62
CA TRP A 318 -8.61 -1.15 18.49
C TRP A 318 -9.42 -1.29 17.21
N ASP A 319 -10.05 -0.20 16.72
CA ASP A 319 -10.79 -0.27 15.46
C ASP A 319 -9.83 -0.50 14.28
N THR A 320 -8.67 0.15 14.27
CA THR A 320 -7.63 -0.08 13.26
C THR A 320 -7.11 -1.51 13.32
N ALA A 321 -6.73 -2.00 14.50
CA ALA A 321 -6.24 -3.36 14.69
C ALA A 321 -7.29 -4.41 14.28
N GLY A 322 -8.55 -4.23 14.68
CA GLY A 322 -9.66 -5.11 14.36
C GLY A 322 -10.03 -5.09 12.88
N THR A 323 -10.41 -3.92 12.36
CA THR A 323 -10.83 -3.74 10.97
C THR A 323 -9.74 -4.15 10.00
N GLY A 324 -8.49 -3.74 10.25
CA GLY A 324 -7.36 -4.10 9.40
C GLY A 324 -7.02 -5.60 9.45
N THR A 325 -7.03 -6.24 10.63
CA THR A 325 -6.87 -7.70 10.75
C THR A 325 -7.96 -8.44 9.99
N ARG A 326 -9.20 -7.95 10.10
CA ARG A 326 -10.35 -8.53 9.39
C ARG A 326 -10.18 -8.50 7.89
N ILE A 327 -9.76 -7.36 7.34
CA ILE A 327 -9.49 -7.19 5.91
C ILE A 327 -8.33 -8.07 5.46
N LEU A 328 -7.23 -8.11 6.22
CA LEU A 328 -6.06 -8.93 5.89
C LEU A 328 -6.42 -10.43 5.84
N GLY A 329 -7.13 -10.93 6.85
CA GLY A 329 -7.61 -12.31 6.90
C GLY A 329 -8.53 -12.65 5.72
N TRP A 330 -9.47 -11.77 5.39
CA TRP A 330 -10.36 -11.93 4.25
C TRP A 330 -9.63 -11.95 2.90
N ARG A 331 -8.71 -10.99 2.68
CA ARG A 331 -7.93 -10.89 1.44
C ARG A 331 -6.97 -12.06 1.26
N ALA A 332 -6.34 -12.51 2.34
CA ALA A 332 -5.53 -13.71 2.34
C ALA A 332 -6.38 -14.95 2.01
N ALA A 333 -7.57 -15.08 2.61
CA ALA A 333 -8.47 -16.19 2.36
C ALA A 333 -8.99 -16.20 0.90
N GLN A 334 -9.35 -15.03 0.37
CA GLN A 334 -9.69 -14.82 -1.04
C GLN A 334 -8.53 -15.24 -1.96
N SER A 335 -7.30 -14.84 -1.63
CA SER A 335 -6.10 -15.21 -2.37
C SER A 335 -5.86 -16.73 -2.36
N VAL A 336 -6.11 -17.41 -1.24
CA VAL A 336 -5.97 -18.88 -1.15
C VAL A 336 -7.01 -19.59 -2.02
N VAL A 337 -8.29 -19.23 -1.93
CA VAL A 337 -9.35 -19.96 -2.66
C VAL A 337 -9.37 -19.71 -4.17
N THR A 338 -8.72 -18.64 -4.64
CA THR A 338 -8.62 -18.32 -6.07
C THR A 338 -7.44 -19.02 -6.77
N ARG A 339 -6.53 -19.64 -6.03
CA ARG A 339 -5.37 -20.36 -6.57
C ARG A 339 -5.77 -21.58 -7.39
N GLY A 340 -5.01 -21.83 -8.45
CA GLY A 340 -5.07 -23.05 -9.24
C GLY A 340 -4.14 -24.16 -8.72
N PRO A 341 -4.28 -25.41 -9.22
CA PRO A 341 -3.54 -26.60 -8.77
C PRO A 341 -2.02 -26.55 -8.96
N THR A 342 -1.50 -25.56 -9.68
CA THR A 342 -0.06 -25.42 -9.98
C THR A 342 0.62 -24.30 -9.19
N GLU A 343 -0.12 -23.56 -8.36
CA GLU A 343 0.32 -22.32 -7.71
C GLU A 343 0.58 -22.57 -6.20
N ARG A 344 1.57 -23.43 -5.92
CA ARG A 344 1.74 -24.13 -4.62
C ARG A 344 2.70 -23.46 -3.64
N ARG A 345 2.79 -22.13 -3.60
CA ARG A 345 3.75 -21.47 -2.71
C ARG A 345 3.19 -21.35 -1.30
N LYS A 346 3.75 -22.13 -0.37
CA LYS A 346 3.31 -22.20 1.03
C LYS A 346 3.69 -20.99 1.89
N LEU A 347 4.75 -20.26 1.50
CA LEU A 347 5.42 -19.29 2.38
C LEU A 347 4.62 -18.05 2.78
N PRO A 348 3.74 -17.45 1.93
CA PRO A 348 3.09 -16.19 2.28
C PRO A 348 2.11 -16.28 3.46
N TYR A 349 1.42 -17.41 3.61
CA TYR A 349 0.29 -17.49 4.55
C TYR A 349 0.64 -18.13 5.89
N THR A 350 1.74 -18.90 5.95
CA THR A 350 2.18 -19.51 7.21
C THR A 350 2.50 -18.44 8.26
N SER A 351 3.13 -17.33 7.88
CA SER A 351 3.45 -16.23 8.83
C SER A 351 2.18 -15.57 9.37
N LEU A 352 1.15 -15.40 8.54
CA LEU A 352 -0.14 -14.82 8.95
C LEU A 352 -0.80 -15.64 10.08
N SER A 353 -0.93 -16.95 9.91
CA SER A 353 -1.59 -17.82 10.91
C SER A 353 -0.68 -18.16 12.09
N LEU A 354 0.63 -18.26 11.90
CA LEU A 354 1.57 -18.63 12.97
C LEU A 354 1.91 -17.45 13.89
N LYS A 355 2.11 -16.27 13.29
CA LYS A 355 2.75 -15.13 13.94
C LYS A 355 1.80 -13.94 14.05
N TYR A 356 1.35 -13.40 12.91
CA TYR A 356 0.75 -12.06 12.90
C TYR A 356 -0.63 -11.97 13.55
N ILE A 357 -1.59 -12.82 13.15
CA ILE A 357 -2.90 -12.83 13.82
C ILE A 357 -2.74 -13.16 15.32
N PRO A 358 -1.94 -14.17 15.73
CA PRO A 358 -1.68 -14.41 17.14
C PRO A 358 -1.01 -13.27 17.92
N GLU A 359 -0.05 -12.54 17.33
CA GLU A 359 0.59 -11.39 17.98
C GLU A 359 -0.38 -10.22 18.14
N VAL A 360 -1.15 -9.87 17.11
CA VAL A 360 -2.20 -8.83 17.24
C VAL A 360 -3.22 -9.24 18.30
N PHE A 361 -3.63 -10.51 18.30
CA PHE A 361 -4.59 -11.02 19.27
C PHE A 361 -4.08 -10.97 20.70
N GLU A 362 -2.81 -11.30 20.92
CA GLU A 362 -2.14 -11.20 22.22
C GLU A 362 -2.19 -9.77 22.76
N GLU A 363 -1.79 -8.77 21.96
CA GLU A 363 -1.82 -7.35 22.35
C GLU A 363 -3.26 -6.86 22.64
N VAL A 364 -4.24 -7.29 21.83
CA VAL A 364 -5.66 -6.94 22.06
C VAL A 364 -6.16 -7.55 23.37
N VAL A 365 -5.85 -8.80 23.67
CA VAL A 365 -6.27 -9.47 24.92
C VAL A 365 -5.61 -8.85 26.14
N GLU A 366 -4.33 -8.49 26.06
CA GLU A 366 -3.61 -7.84 27.16
C GLU A 366 -4.08 -6.40 27.43
N GLY A 367 -4.55 -5.69 26.40
CA GLY A 367 -4.98 -4.31 26.49
C GLY A 367 -6.47 -4.08 26.69
N ALA A 368 -7.33 -5.00 26.25
CA ALA A 368 -8.78 -4.89 26.34
C ALA A 368 -9.30 -5.14 27.78
N PRO A 369 -10.39 -4.47 28.19
CA PRO A 369 -10.99 -4.70 29.50
C PRO A 369 -11.73 -6.05 29.55
N ASP A 370 -11.71 -6.73 30.71
CA ASP A 370 -12.38 -8.02 30.92
C ASP A 370 -13.87 -8.02 30.51
N GLU A 371 -14.55 -6.87 30.57
CA GLU A 371 -15.95 -6.73 30.14
C GLU A 371 -16.17 -6.93 28.62
N ALA A 372 -15.10 -6.94 27.81
CA ALA A 372 -15.16 -7.26 26.39
C ALA A 372 -15.42 -8.75 26.13
N ASP A 373 -15.18 -9.64 27.12
CA ASP A 373 -15.54 -11.06 27.03
C ASP A 373 -17.05 -11.24 27.22
N SER A 374 -17.81 -11.15 26.13
CA SER A 374 -19.26 -11.35 26.16
C SER A 374 -19.69 -12.58 25.35
N LEU A 375 -20.54 -13.40 25.95
CA LEU A 375 -21.19 -14.56 25.30
C LEU A 375 -21.97 -14.14 24.04
N ASP A 376 -22.47 -12.91 24.04
CA ASP A 376 -23.18 -12.32 22.91
C ASP A 376 -22.25 -11.74 21.83
N LEU A 377 -20.93 -11.67 22.03
CA LEU A 377 -19.97 -11.14 21.05
C LEU A 377 -20.10 -11.83 19.70
N PHE A 378 -20.05 -13.17 19.68
CA PHE A 378 -20.12 -13.95 18.45
C PHE A 378 -21.50 -13.90 17.78
N ARG A 379 -22.56 -13.60 18.55
CA ARG A 379 -23.92 -13.41 18.05
C ARG A 379 -24.13 -12.00 17.49
N ARG A 380 -23.67 -10.96 18.20
CA ARG A 380 -23.82 -9.53 17.87
C ARG A 380 -22.86 -9.07 16.78
N ALA A 381 -21.58 -9.43 16.84
CA ALA A 381 -20.58 -9.05 15.84
C ALA A 381 -20.86 -9.63 14.44
N SER A 382 -21.89 -10.48 14.30
CA SER A 382 -22.43 -10.92 13.01
C SER A 382 -23.37 -9.91 12.32
N ARG A 383 -23.77 -8.82 12.99
CA ARG A 383 -24.71 -7.79 12.53
C ARG A 383 -24.20 -6.38 12.89
N ARG A 384 -23.46 -5.74 11.98
CA ARG A 384 -23.18 -4.29 12.07
C ARG A 384 -24.43 -3.52 11.58
N GLU A 385 -25.55 -3.65 12.30
CA GLU A 385 -26.73 -2.77 12.10
C GLU A 385 -26.55 -1.51 12.97
N GLU A 386 -26.98 -0.35 12.47
CA GLU A 386 -26.73 1.02 13.01
C GLU A 386 -27.09 1.23 14.50
N ASP A 387 -27.80 0.30 15.15
CA ASP A 387 -28.38 0.46 16.49
C ASP A 387 -27.73 -0.39 17.61
N ASP A 388 -26.76 -1.28 17.34
CA ASP A 388 -26.08 -2.11 18.37
C ASP A 388 -24.56 -2.13 18.16
N TRP A 389 -23.87 -1.10 18.66
CA TRP A 389 -22.44 -0.90 18.44
C TRP A 389 -21.63 -1.87 19.32
N THR A 390 -20.98 -2.84 18.68
CA THR A 390 -19.86 -3.61 19.28
C THR A 390 -18.76 -2.63 19.66
N SER A 391 -18.20 -2.74 20.87
CA SER A 391 -17.10 -1.85 21.26
C SER A 391 -15.87 -2.08 20.36
N PRO A 392 -14.97 -1.10 20.19
CA PRO A 392 -13.75 -1.29 19.39
C PRO A 392 -12.90 -2.49 19.87
N GLU A 393 -12.85 -2.72 21.18
CA GLU A 393 -12.14 -3.85 21.80
C GLU A 393 -12.81 -5.20 21.46
N GLU A 394 -14.13 -5.28 21.65
CA GLU A 394 -14.94 -6.43 21.26
C GLU A 394 -14.77 -6.73 19.76
N TRP A 395 -14.75 -5.70 18.92
CA TRP A 395 -14.55 -5.81 17.48
C TRP A 395 -13.16 -6.33 17.12
N ALA A 396 -12.12 -5.86 17.80
CA ALA A 396 -10.76 -6.33 17.60
C ALA A 396 -10.60 -7.81 17.96
N LEU A 397 -11.09 -8.22 19.14
CA LEU A 397 -11.10 -9.62 19.60
C LEU A 397 -11.81 -10.53 18.60
N TRP A 398 -13.02 -10.13 18.20
CA TRP A 398 -13.82 -10.87 17.25
C TRP A 398 -13.14 -10.96 15.87
N SER A 399 -12.54 -9.87 15.41
CA SER A 399 -11.88 -9.80 14.09
C SER A 399 -10.66 -10.71 14.01
N CYS A 400 -9.87 -10.83 15.07
CA CYS A 400 -8.77 -11.78 15.16
C CYS A 400 -9.26 -13.23 15.05
N TYR A 401 -10.30 -13.60 15.81
CA TYR A 401 -10.91 -14.94 15.71
C TYR A 401 -11.48 -15.21 14.32
N ALA A 402 -12.27 -14.28 13.79
CA ALA A 402 -12.92 -14.42 12.50
C ALA A 402 -11.91 -14.57 11.37
N SER A 403 -10.81 -13.80 11.42
CA SER A 403 -9.73 -13.88 10.44
C SER A 403 -8.98 -15.21 10.51
N MET A 404 -8.66 -15.68 11.72
CA MET A 404 -8.00 -16.97 11.94
C MET A 404 -8.86 -18.14 11.44
N ALA A 405 -10.16 -18.12 11.74
CA ALA A 405 -11.11 -19.12 11.28
C ALA A 405 -11.28 -19.09 9.74
N GLU A 406 -11.42 -17.91 9.16
CA GLU A 406 -11.65 -17.76 7.72
C GLU A 406 -10.43 -18.20 6.89
N ILE A 407 -9.21 -17.80 7.29
CA ILE A 407 -8.00 -18.23 6.58
C ILE A 407 -7.78 -19.74 6.74
N THR A 408 -8.06 -20.31 7.92
CA THR A 408 -7.98 -21.76 8.16
C THR A 408 -8.99 -22.51 7.27
N SER A 409 -10.23 -22.02 7.17
CA SER A 409 -11.23 -22.57 6.25
C SER A 409 -10.77 -22.54 4.79
N ALA A 410 -10.16 -21.43 4.36
CA ALA A 410 -9.61 -21.31 3.02
C ALA A 410 -8.50 -22.33 2.74
N PHE A 411 -7.60 -22.57 3.71
CA PHE A 411 -6.59 -23.62 3.60
C PHE A 411 -7.25 -24.98 3.39
N ILE A 412 -8.14 -25.40 4.29
CA ILE A 412 -8.82 -26.70 4.22
C ILE A 412 -9.47 -26.91 2.85
N ARG A 413 -10.24 -25.93 2.39
CA ARG A 413 -10.95 -26.02 1.11
C ARG A 413 -9.99 -26.13 -0.07
N TYR A 414 -8.90 -25.37 -0.06
CA TYR A 414 -7.89 -25.47 -1.11
C TYR A 414 -7.28 -26.87 -1.13
N GLU A 415 -6.91 -27.43 0.03
CA GLU A 415 -6.27 -28.75 0.09
C GLU A 415 -7.25 -29.88 -0.25
N VAL A 416 -8.50 -29.82 0.20
CA VAL A 416 -9.55 -30.78 -0.17
C VAL A 416 -9.82 -30.73 -1.68
N GLN A 417 -9.85 -29.55 -2.29
CA GLN A 417 -10.10 -29.39 -3.72
C GLN A 417 -8.94 -29.87 -4.60
N HIS A 418 -7.70 -29.65 -4.17
CA HIS A 418 -6.52 -29.88 -5.00
C HIS A 418 -5.69 -31.11 -4.60
N GLY A 419 -5.87 -31.62 -3.39
CA GLY A 419 -5.11 -32.72 -2.81
C GLY A 419 -3.71 -32.31 -2.34
N GLU A 420 -3.48 -31.02 -2.08
CA GLU A 420 -2.13 -30.49 -1.86
C GLU A 420 -2.05 -29.46 -0.76
N GLU A 421 -0.94 -29.51 -0.03
CA GLU A 421 -0.69 -28.65 1.11
C GLU A 421 -0.35 -27.21 0.70
N ILE A 422 -1.09 -26.23 1.21
CA ILE A 422 -0.89 -24.79 0.97
C ILE A 422 -0.31 -24.06 2.18
N VAL A 423 -0.38 -24.68 3.36
CA VAL A 423 0.12 -24.13 4.61
C VAL A 423 0.83 -25.24 5.40
N ASP A 424 1.85 -24.87 6.16
CA ASP A 424 2.38 -25.80 7.16
C ASP A 424 1.39 -25.91 8.33
N TRP A 425 0.63 -26.99 8.37
CA TRP A 425 -0.37 -27.26 9.41
C TRP A 425 0.21 -27.34 10.82
N SER A 426 1.47 -27.72 10.97
CA SER A 426 2.12 -27.68 12.28
C SER A 426 2.30 -26.24 12.75
N SER A 427 2.64 -25.34 11.83
CA SER A 427 2.77 -23.91 12.11
C SER A 427 1.40 -23.25 12.34
N ALA A 428 0.40 -23.55 11.51
CA ALA A 428 -0.96 -23.05 11.72
C ALA A 428 -1.55 -23.52 13.07
N GLY A 429 -1.38 -24.80 13.42
CA GLY A 429 -1.80 -25.33 14.72
C GLY A 429 -1.06 -24.69 15.91
N SER A 430 0.22 -24.36 15.76
CA SER A 430 0.95 -23.57 16.76
C SER A 430 0.39 -22.16 16.95
N GLY A 431 -0.04 -21.50 15.87
CA GLY A 431 -0.71 -20.20 15.96
C GLY A 431 -2.03 -20.26 16.74
N TRP A 432 -2.88 -21.23 16.41
CA TRP A 432 -4.11 -21.51 17.18
C TRP A 432 -3.82 -21.77 18.67
N THR A 433 -2.80 -22.57 18.97
CA THR A 433 -2.38 -22.88 20.35
C THR A 433 -1.91 -21.63 21.09
N LYS A 434 -1.20 -20.73 20.41
CA LYS A 434 -0.72 -19.47 21.01
C LYS A 434 -1.90 -18.61 21.46
N CYS A 435 -2.91 -18.40 20.61
CA CYS A 435 -4.10 -17.62 20.98
C CYS A 435 -4.85 -18.20 22.18
N ILE A 436 -4.99 -19.52 22.25
CA ILE A 436 -5.64 -20.18 23.40
C ILE A 436 -4.83 -19.99 24.68
N SER A 437 -3.50 -20.08 24.59
CA SER A 437 -2.61 -19.83 25.74
C SER A 437 -2.81 -18.42 26.30
N THR A 438 -2.90 -17.42 25.42
CA THR A 438 -3.18 -16.03 25.81
C THR A 438 -4.55 -15.88 26.48
N LEU A 439 -5.58 -16.58 25.99
CA LEU A 439 -6.93 -16.55 26.56
C LEU A 439 -7.00 -17.19 27.96
N GLU A 440 -6.30 -18.31 28.18
CA GLU A 440 -6.26 -18.96 29.49
C GLU A 440 -5.59 -18.07 30.55
N GLU A 441 -4.55 -17.33 30.17
CA GLU A 441 -3.84 -16.42 31.08
C GLU A 441 -4.62 -15.13 31.41
N SER A 442 -5.59 -14.77 30.57
CA SER A 442 -6.31 -13.48 30.64
C SER A 442 -7.73 -13.56 31.25
N GLY A 443 -8.30 -14.75 31.44
CA GLY A 443 -9.61 -14.92 32.07
C GLY A 443 -10.81 -14.67 31.15
N TYR A 444 -10.59 -14.64 29.83
CA TYR A 444 -11.62 -14.52 28.79
C TYR A 444 -12.28 -15.88 28.51
N ASP A 445 -13.06 -16.39 29.48
CA ASP A 445 -13.63 -17.74 29.49
C ASP A 445 -14.60 -18.03 28.32
N GLU A 446 -15.35 -17.04 27.82
CA GLU A 446 -16.29 -17.24 26.70
C GLU A 446 -15.53 -17.33 25.36
N MET A 447 -14.62 -16.40 25.10
CA MET A 447 -13.70 -16.47 23.96
C MET A 447 -12.89 -17.76 23.98
N LEU A 448 -12.34 -18.14 25.14
CA LEU A 448 -11.57 -19.38 25.29
C LEU A 448 -12.37 -20.61 24.87
N ARG A 449 -13.64 -20.72 25.30
CA ARG A 449 -14.55 -21.79 24.87
C ARG A 449 -14.79 -21.77 23.36
N GLN A 450 -15.00 -20.60 22.76
CA GLN A 450 -15.19 -20.51 21.30
C GLN A 450 -13.96 -20.99 20.53
N TRP A 451 -12.76 -20.57 20.93
CA TRP A 451 -11.50 -20.99 20.29
C TRP A 451 -11.25 -22.49 20.47
N LEU A 452 -11.43 -23.03 21.68
CA LEU A 452 -11.31 -24.45 21.97
C LEU A 452 -12.30 -25.29 21.17
N GLY A 453 -13.56 -24.88 21.15
CA GLY A 453 -14.60 -25.58 20.40
C GLY A 453 -14.36 -25.56 18.89
N THR A 454 -13.79 -24.47 18.37
CA THR A 454 -13.38 -24.39 16.96
C THR A 454 -12.23 -25.36 16.66
N ILE A 455 -11.25 -25.52 17.56
CA ILE A 455 -10.18 -26.52 17.39
C ILE A 455 -10.76 -27.94 17.38
N LEU A 456 -11.71 -28.26 18.26
CA LEU A 456 -12.37 -29.58 18.24
C LEU A 456 -13.03 -29.85 16.90
N TYR A 457 -13.66 -28.84 16.31
CA TYR A 457 -14.24 -28.94 14.97
C TYR A 457 -13.18 -29.13 13.88
N LEU A 458 -12.03 -28.46 13.98
CA LEU A 458 -10.91 -28.64 13.06
C LEU A 458 -10.26 -30.03 13.18
N GLU A 459 -10.19 -30.62 14.38
CA GLU A 459 -9.72 -31.99 14.58
C GLU A 459 -10.72 -33.03 14.04
N TYR A 460 -12.02 -32.75 14.15
CA TYR A 460 -13.05 -33.54 13.46
C TYR A 460 -12.84 -33.51 11.94
N ILE A 461 -12.64 -32.33 11.36
CA ILE A 461 -12.34 -32.20 9.93
C ILE A 461 -11.08 -33.00 9.57
N GLU A 462 -9.99 -32.89 10.35
CA GLU A 462 -8.76 -33.69 10.16
C GLU A 462 -9.05 -35.20 10.13
N SER A 463 -9.98 -35.69 10.97
CA SER A 463 -10.34 -37.11 11.03
C SER A 463 -11.18 -37.61 9.86
N GLU A 464 -11.90 -36.72 9.18
CA GLU A 464 -12.80 -37.02 8.07
C GLU A 464 -12.12 -36.86 6.69
N VAL A 465 -11.07 -36.03 6.60
CA VAL A 465 -10.27 -35.89 5.37
C VAL A 465 -9.25 -37.03 5.23
N ASP A 466 -8.75 -37.25 4.00
CA ASP A 466 -7.74 -38.29 3.76
C ASP A 466 -6.46 -38.00 4.57
N ASN A 467 -5.77 -39.04 5.06
CA ASN A 467 -4.66 -39.00 6.03
C ASN A 467 -3.45 -38.13 5.63
N GLN A 468 -3.44 -37.61 4.40
CA GLN A 468 -2.39 -36.73 3.87
C GLN A 468 -2.75 -35.24 3.98
N LEU A 469 -4.04 -34.90 4.13
CA LEU A 469 -4.53 -33.53 4.28
C LEU A 469 -4.52 -33.14 5.76
N MET A 470 -4.28 -31.86 6.07
CA MET A 470 -4.19 -31.36 7.45
C MET A 470 -3.17 -32.08 8.35
N SER A 471 -2.21 -32.80 7.75
CA SER A 471 -1.30 -33.66 8.51
C SER A 471 -0.52 -32.84 9.54
N SER A 472 -0.50 -33.33 10.79
CA SER A 472 0.20 -32.69 11.91
C SER A 472 -0.47 -31.43 12.48
N PHE A 473 -1.72 -31.10 12.13
CA PHE A 473 -2.44 -29.99 12.75
C PHE A 473 -2.56 -30.21 14.27
N ARG A 474 -3.21 -31.31 14.70
CA ARG A 474 -3.32 -31.81 16.10
C ARG A 474 -3.14 -30.73 17.18
N ALA A 475 -3.92 -29.66 17.10
CA ALA A 475 -3.72 -28.48 17.94
C ALA A 475 -4.25 -28.71 19.36
N ALA A 476 -5.36 -29.44 19.56
CA ALA A 476 -5.84 -29.77 20.90
C ALA A 476 -4.93 -30.78 21.61
N ALA A 477 -4.17 -31.58 20.86
CA ALA A 477 -3.15 -32.46 21.43
C ALA A 477 -1.94 -31.72 22.02
N ARG A 478 -1.76 -30.44 21.66
CA ARG A 478 -0.61 -29.63 22.06
C ARG A 478 -0.89 -28.77 23.29
N TYR A 479 -2.13 -28.71 23.76
CA TYR A 479 -2.56 -27.79 24.79
C TYR A 479 -3.23 -28.51 25.97
N ASP A 480 -2.87 -28.13 27.20
CA ASP A 480 -3.34 -28.73 28.44
C ASP A 480 -4.46 -27.85 29.01
N VAL A 481 -5.72 -28.29 28.88
CA VAL A 481 -6.89 -27.55 29.34
C VAL A 481 -7.45 -28.24 30.58
N SER A 482 -7.96 -27.48 31.54
CA SER A 482 -8.68 -28.07 32.67
C SER A 482 -9.87 -28.93 32.22
N GLU A 483 -10.07 -30.07 32.89
CA GLU A 483 -11.19 -30.99 32.60
C GLU A 483 -12.54 -30.27 32.64
N ASP A 484 -12.76 -29.42 33.65
CA ASP A 484 -14.01 -28.68 33.85
C ASP A 484 -14.32 -27.74 32.67
N LEU A 485 -13.30 -27.06 32.11
CA LEU A 485 -13.48 -26.15 30.97
C LEU A 485 -13.71 -26.91 29.67
N MET A 486 -12.99 -28.02 29.46
CA MET A 486 -13.20 -28.90 28.31
C MET A 486 -14.62 -29.51 28.32
N GLU A 487 -15.08 -29.96 29.49
CA GLU A 487 -16.45 -30.48 29.66
C GLU A 487 -17.49 -29.41 29.33
N GLN A 488 -17.34 -28.20 29.88
CA GLN A 488 -18.24 -27.08 29.59
C GLN A 488 -18.26 -26.70 28.11
N THR A 489 -17.11 -26.72 27.44
CA THR A 489 -17.00 -26.45 26.00
C THR A 489 -17.78 -27.48 25.19
N ILE A 490 -17.55 -28.78 25.46
CA ILE A 490 -18.22 -29.88 24.76
C ILE A 490 -19.73 -29.84 25.00
N ASP A 491 -20.15 -29.63 26.26
CA ASP A 491 -21.57 -29.56 26.59
C ASP A 491 -22.25 -28.33 25.96
N GLY A 492 -21.55 -27.20 25.85
CA GLY A 492 -22.01 -26.01 25.14
C GLY A 492 -22.21 -26.24 23.64
N ILE A 493 -21.33 -27.02 23.00
CA ILE A 493 -21.49 -27.43 21.59
C ILE A 493 -22.69 -28.36 21.43
N LEU A 494 -22.79 -29.41 22.25
CA LEU A 494 -23.84 -30.42 22.16
C LEU A 494 -25.24 -29.87 22.49
N SER A 495 -25.32 -28.77 23.24
CA SER A 495 -26.57 -28.08 23.57
C SER A 495 -26.97 -27.00 22.56
N GLU A 496 -26.19 -26.80 21.50
CA GLU A 496 -26.34 -25.71 20.50
C GLU A 496 -26.19 -24.29 21.10
N ASP A 497 -25.70 -24.16 22.33
CA ASP A 497 -25.45 -22.86 22.96
C ASP A 497 -24.18 -22.18 22.39
N LEU A 498 -23.22 -22.99 21.90
CA LEU A 498 -21.95 -22.57 21.30
C LEU A 498 -21.86 -22.99 19.82
N ASP A 499 -21.92 -22.01 18.90
CA ASP A 499 -21.80 -22.23 17.45
C ASP A 499 -20.34 -22.12 16.99
N VAL A 500 -19.67 -23.26 16.84
CA VAL A 500 -18.26 -23.35 16.44
C VAL A 500 -18.06 -23.64 14.95
N GLN A 501 -19.11 -24.06 14.24
CA GLN A 501 -19.04 -24.48 12.84
C GLN A 501 -19.23 -23.31 11.89
N SER A 502 -20.11 -22.35 12.21
CA SER A 502 -20.62 -21.40 11.23
C SER A 502 -19.55 -20.58 10.50
N ARG A 503 -18.41 -20.31 11.14
CA ARG A 503 -17.30 -19.56 10.54
C ARG A 503 -16.42 -20.40 9.63
N ILE A 504 -16.06 -21.61 10.05
CA ILE A 504 -15.33 -22.55 9.20
C ILE A 504 -16.17 -22.96 8.00
N ASP A 505 -17.48 -23.11 8.19
CA ASP A 505 -18.40 -23.51 7.14
C ASP A 505 -18.78 -22.38 6.18
N SER A 506 -18.57 -21.12 6.54
CA SER A 506 -18.82 -20.02 5.61
C SER A 506 -17.80 -20.06 4.47
N LEU A 507 -18.27 -19.90 3.21
CA LEU A 507 -17.35 -19.76 2.08
C LEU A 507 -16.50 -18.49 2.25
N PRO A 508 -15.16 -18.61 2.32
CA PRO A 508 -14.30 -17.47 2.57
C PRO A 508 -14.19 -16.56 1.34
N GLY A 509 -13.84 -15.30 1.57
CA GLY A 509 -13.34 -14.41 0.51
C GLY A 509 -14.37 -13.87 -0.50
N GLN A 510 -15.69 -13.98 -0.28
CA GLN A 510 -16.69 -13.55 -1.29
C GLN A 510 -17.15 -12.10 -1.12
N ILE A 511 -17.54 -11.71 0.10
CA ILE A 511 -18.14 -10.40 0.41
C ILE A 511 -17.23 -9.64 1.37
N ASP A 512 -17.23 -8.30 1.29
CA ASP A 512 -16.48 -7.44 2.20
C ASP A 512 -16.89 -7.71 3.68
N PRO A 513 -15.93 -8.11 4.52
CA PRO A 513 -16.21 -8.51 5.90
C PRO A 513 -16.53 -7.34 6.85
N VAL A 514 -16.19 -6.11 6.48
CA VAL A 514 -16.45 -4.91 7.29
C VAL A 514 -17.93 -4.53 7.19
N GLU A 515 -18.50 -4.67 5.99
CA GLU A 515 -19.95 -4.49 5.75
C GLU A 515 -20.76 -5.73 6.18
N PHE A 516 -20.27 -6.93 5.86
CA PHE A 516 -20.96 -8.18 6.12
C PHE A 516 -20.03 -9.14 6.87
N PRO A 517 -20.17 -9.27 8.20
CA PRO A 517 -19.27 -10.07 9.02
C PRO A 517 -19.08 -11.51 8.52
N ARG A 518 -20.12 -12.13 7.93
CA ARG A 518 -20.06 -13.44 7.26
C ARG A 518 -19.80 -13.22 5.76
N THR A 519 -18.63 -13.68 5.31
CA THR A 519 -18.13 -13.40 3.97
C THR A 519 -18.73 -14.27 2.87
N GLY A 520 -19.58 -15.26 3.19
CA GLY A 520 -20.21 -16.13 2.20
C GLY A 520 -21.29 -17.07 2.78
N PRO A 521 -21.99 -17.84 1.93
CA PRO A 521 -22.98 -18.82 2.37
C PRO A 521 -22.32 -19.97 3.15
N THR A 522 -23.08 -20.57 4.08
CA THR A 522 -22.65 -21.72 4.88
C THR A 522 -22.65 -22.98 4.02
N VAL A 523 -21.46 -23.52 3.75
CA VAL A 523 -21.19 -24.74 3.00
C VAL A 523 -20.05 -25.48 3.71
N PRO A 524 -20.31 -26.58 4.44
CA PRO A 524 -19.25 -27.30 5.15
C PRO A 524 -18.08 -27.67 4.22
N PRO A 525 -16.82 -27.60 4.69
CA PRO A 525 -15.65 -28.00 3.89
C PRO A 525 -15.73 -29.47 3.42
N ILE A 526 -16.41 -30.30 4.20
CA ILE A 526 -16.61 -31.73 3.93
C ILE A 526 -18.07 -31.96 3.53
N SER A 527 -18.29 -32.56 2.36
CA SER A 527 -19.65 -32.70 1.78
C SER A 527 -20.40 -33.97 2.21
N ASP A 528 -19.70 -35.01 2.68
CA ASP A 528 -20.29 -36.30 3.05
C ASP A 528 -19.45 -36.97 4.16
N PRO A 529 -19.52 -36.47 5.41
CA PRO A 529 -18.78 -37.05 6.52
C PRO A 529 -19.37 -38.40 6.97
N ASP A 530 -18.53 -39.26 7.54
CA ASP A 530 -18.92 -40.57 8.06
C ASP A 530 -19.90 -40.43 9.24
N TYR A 531 -19.73 -39.40 10.07
CA TYR A 531 -20.63 -39.03 11.18
C TYR A 531 -20.83 -37.52 11.26
N PRO A 532 -22.00 -37.03 11.72
CA PRO A 532 -22.17 -35.63 12.12
C PRO A 532 -21.20 -35.24 13.23
N PHE A 533 -20.77 -33.98 13.27
CA PHE A 533 -19.81 -33.48 14.26
C PHE A 533 -20.26 -33.73 15.70
N GLU A 534 -21.54 -33.52 16.02
CA GLU A 534 -22.07 -33.68 17.37
C GLU A 534 -22.05 -35.15 17.82
N GLU A 535 -22.31 -36.08 16.87
CA GLU A 535 -22.24 -37.52 17.13
C GLU A 535 -20.78 -37.96 17.34
N TRP A 536 -19.87 -37.48 16.48
CA TRP A 536 -18.43 -37.71 16.63
C TRP A 536 -17.91 -37.18 17.97
N LEU A 537 -18.30 -35.96 18.34
CA LEU A 537 -17.87 -35.31 19.59
C LEU A 537 -18.42 -36.06 20.80
N GLY A 538 -19.66 -36.54 20.75
CA GLY A 538 -20.25 -37.37 21.80
C GLY A 538 -19.51 -38.69 22.01
N LEU A 539 -19.03 -39.32 20.95
CA LEU A 539 -18.23 -40.56 21.02
C LEU A 539 -16.81 -40.31 21.56
N HIS A 540 -16.23 -39.14 21.27
CA HIS A 540 -14.87 -38.80 21.66
C HIS A 540 -14.77 -37.98 22.96
N LYS A 541 -15.90 -37.58 23.58
CA LYS A 541 -15.94 -36.77 24.81
C LYS A 541 -15.02 -37.31 25.90
N GLU A 542 -15.14 -38.60 26.23
CA GLU A 542 -14.32 -39.23 27.29
C GLU A 542 -12.82 -39.21 26.97
N ILE A 543 -12.42 -39.29 25.69
CA ILE A 543 -11.01 -39.25 25.26
C ILE A 543 -10.42 -37.87 25.54
N TYR A 544 -11.17 -36.80 25.23
CA TYR A 544 -10.73 -35.43 25.49
C TYR A 544 -10.70 -35.10 26.98
N LEU A 545 -11.69 -35.56 27.76
CA LEU A 545 -11.70 -35.40 29.21
C LEU A 545 -10.56 -36.17 29.89
N ASP A 546 -10.27 -37.39 29.45
CA ASP A 546 -9.15 -38.16 30.00
C ASP A 546 -7.78 -37.57 29.62
N ARG A 547 -7.67 -36.92 28.44
CA ARG A 547 -6.48 -36.12 28.08
C ARG A 547 -6.33 -34.92 29.01
N ALA A 548 -7.41 -34.20 29.29
CA ALA A 548 -7.43 -33.05 30.20
C ALA A 548 -7.10 -33.41 31.67
N LYS A 549 -7.34 -34.67 32.09
CA LYS A 549 -6.94 -35.18 33.42
C LYS A 549 -5.44 -35.49 33.54
N GLY A 550 -4.77 -35.76 32.42
CA GLY A 550 -3.47 -36.43 32.38
C GLY A 550 -2.31 -35.48 32.14
N SER A 551 -1.83 -34.78 33.18
CA SER A 551 -0.58 -34.02 33.09
C SER A 551 0.59 -34.96 32.70
N GLY A 552 1.04 -34.88 31.46
CA GLY A 552 2.31 -35.42 30.96
C GLY A 552 2.54 -36.93 31.10
N MET A 553 2.06 -37.74 30.15
CA MET A 553 2.83 -38.88 29.59
C MET A 553 2.06 -39.56 28.45
N TYR A 554 2.64 -39.51 27.23
CA TYR A 554 2.40 -40.37 26.06
C TYR A 554 1.03 -41.05 25.90
N ALA A 555 0.27 -40.60 24.91
CA ALA A 555 -0.70 -41.45 24.23
C ALA A 555 -0.60 -41.21 22.70
N GLU A 556 0.38 -41.87 22.09
CA GLU A 556 0.27 -42.29 20.69
C GLU A 556 -0.78 -43.41 20.68
N ILE A 557 -2.00 -43.09 20.24
CA ILE A 557 -3.02 -44.11 19.97
C ILE A 557 -3.44 -43.91 18.52
N GLU A 558 -3.14 -44.91 17.69
CA GLU A 558 -3.68 -45.04 16.35
C GLU A 558 -5.21 -45.10 16.44
N VAL A 559 -5.89 -44.20 15.73
CA VAL A 559 -7.32 -44.29 15.49
C VAL A 559 -7.51 -45.48 14.53
N GLU A 560 -7.85 -46.65 15.06
CA GLU A 560 -8.27 -47.80 14.25
C GLU A 560 -9.57 -47.45 13.53
N ARG A 561 -9.46 -47.19 12.23
CA ARG A 561 -10.59 -47.12 11.31
C ARG A 561 -11.30 -48.48 11.37
N GLY A 562 -12.55 -48.50 11.83
CA GLY A 562 -13.35 -49.71 11.97
C GLY A 562 -13.56 -50.39 10.61
N ASP A 563 -12.71 -51.37 10.29
CA ASP A 563 -12.91 -52.29 9.18
C ASP A 563 -14.03 -53.25 9.58
N ASN A 564 -15.23 -53.01 9.07
CA ASN A 564 -16.34 -53.95 9.15
C ASN A 564 -16.04 -55.15 8.23
N GLY A 565 -15.19 -56.04 8.74
CA GLY A 565 -14.96 -57.37 8.20
C GLY A 565 -16.24 -58.19 8.30
N GLN A 566 -17.04 -58.17 7.24
CA GLN A 566 -18.14 -59.09 7.05
C GLN A 566 -17.58 -60.42 6.52
N GLY A 567 -17.15 -61.26 7.46
CA GLY A 567 -16.94 -62.67 7.22
C GLY A 567 -18.28 -63.39 7.16
N ASP A 568 -18.71 -63.77 5.96
CA ASP A 568 -19.69 -64.84 5.78
C ASP A 568 -18.98 -66.03 5.13
N ASP A 569 -19.01 -67.12 5.89
CA ASP A 569 -18.50 -68.44 5.57
C ASP A 569 -19.55 -69.27 4.81
N ASP A 570 -19.05 -70.29 4.11
CA ASP A 570 -19.72 -71.46 3.56
C ASP A 570 -20.58 -71.39 2.28
N GLY A 571 -20.12 -72.15 1.27
CA GLY A 571 -20.93 -72.58 0.13
C GLY A 571 -20.16 -73.37 -0.94
N ASP A 572 -19.81 -74.63 -0.63
CA ASP A 572 -19.44 -75.69 -1.58
C ASP A 572 -20.22 -75.62 -2.93
N THR A 573 -19.52 -75.82 -4.05
CA THR A 573 -19.91 -76.85 -5.06
C THR A 573 -18.87 -77.02 -6.17
N ASP A 574 -18.61 -78.30 -6.45
CA ASP A 574 -17.85 -78.87 -7.57
C ASP A 574 -18.08 -78.18 -8.93
N SER A 575 -16.99 -77.99 -9.70
CA SER A 575 -16.79 -78.39 -11.12
C SER A 575 -15.46 -77.90 -11.67
#